data_AF-A0A6L9G882-F1
#
_entry.id   AF-A0A6L9G882-F1
#
_cell.length_a   1.000
_cell.length_b   1.000
_cell.length_c   1.000
_cell.angle_alpha   90.00
_cell.angle_beta   90.00
_cell.angle_gamma   90.00
#
_symmetry.space_group_name_H-M   'P 1'
#
loop_
_entity.id
_entity.type
_entity.pdbx_description
1 polymer ?
#
loop_
_entity_poly.entity_id
_entity_poly.type
_entity_poly.pdbx_seq_one_letter_code
_entity_poly.pdbx_strand_id
1 'polypeptide(L)'
;INDAKMSAQEISDLYRNRWQIELFFKWMKQHLVFKKCYGKSSNAVYNQIYIAMITFCLTLLMKKKVCYQGSLLEMLEFIGVYWSSCFSTFIKELFKKPNRTSDGRRRLEHERIFNNILEQIKREETWYLNNDVTYDL
;
A
#
# COMPACT_ATOMS: atom_id res chain seq x y z
N ILE A 1 4.77 29.40 24.91
CA ILE A 1 3.38 29.90 24.96
C ILE A 1 2.65 28.98 25.92
N ASN A 2 2.47 29.42 27.17
CA ASN A 2 1.72 28.68 28.19
C ASN A 2 0.29 29.23 28.18
N ASP A 3 -0.55 28.73 27.28
CA ASP A 3 -1.96 29.13 27.21
C ASP A 3 -2.78 28.32 28.20
N ALA A 4 -2.70 28.68 29.48
CA ALA A 4 -3.58 28.19 30.55
C ALA A 4 -5.06 28.62 30.38
N LYS A 5 -5.43 29.16 29.21
CA LYS A 5 -6.79 29.57 28.82
C LYS A 5 -7.47 28.61 27.84
N MET A 6 -6.73 27.68 27.24
CA MET A 6 -7.33 26.71 26.32
C MET A 6 -8.04 25.61 27.12
N SER A 7 -9.27 25.31 26.72
CA SER A 7 -10.02 24.19 27.26
C SER A 7 -9.33 22.86 26.93
N ALA A 8 -9.54 21.84 27.78
CA ALA A 8 -9.01 20.50 27.53
C ALA A 8 -9.43 19.95 26.14
N GLN A 9 -10.62 20.35 25.66
CA GLN A 9 -11.12 19.98 24.33
C GLN A 9 -10.27 20.60 23.21
N GLU A 10 -9.97 21.90 23.29
CA GLU A 10 -9.13 22.57 22.29
C GLU A 10 -7.71 22.01 22.25
N ILE A 11 -7.16 21.66 23.42
CA ILE A 11 -5.86 20.98 23.51
C ILE A 11 -5.94 19.61 22.82
N SER A 12 -6.99 18.82 23.10
CA SER A 12 -7.22 17.51 22.46
C SER A 12 -7.33 17.63 20.94
N ASP A 13 -8.11 18.59 20.44
CA ASP A 13 -8.30 18.82 19.00
C ASP A 13 -7.00 19.28 18.33
N LEU A 14 -6.20 20.10 19.00
CA LEU A 14 -4.87 20.50 18.50
C LEU A 14 -3.94 19.27 18.34
N TYR A 15 -3.88 18.40 19.34
CA TYR A 15 -3.10 17.16 19.25
C TYR A 15 -3.63 16.25 18.14
N ARG A 16 -4.96 16.11 18.00
CA ARG A 16 -5.57 15.33 16.93
C ARG A 16 -5.20 15.88 15.54
N ASN A 17 -5.27 17.19 15.35
CA ASN A 17 -4.93 17.85 14.08
C ASN A 17 -3.45 17.67 13.74
N ARG A 18 -2.57 17.78 14.73
CA ARG A 18 -1.14 17.51 14.54
C ARG A 18 -0.90 16.07 14.07
N TRP A 19 -1.53 15.10 14.72
CA TRP A 19 -1.43 13.69 14.34
C TRP A 19 -1.97 13.43 12.93
N GLN A 20 -3.05 14.09 12.52
CA GLN A 20 -3.58 13.98 11.16
C GLN A 20 -2.57 14.47 10.11
N ILE A 21 -1.90 15.60 10.38
CA ILE A 21 -0.85 16.13 9.50
C ILE A 21 0.33 15.16 9.41
N GLU A 22 0.76 14.59 10.54
CA GLU A 22 1.85 13.60 10.57
C GLU A 22 1.47 12.32 9.78
N LEU A 23 0.24 11.83 9.93
CA LEU A 23 -0.26 10.68 9.19
C LEU A 23 -0.35 10.97 7.68
N PHE A 24 -0.79 12.18 7.31
CA PHE A 24 -0.81 12.65 5.93
C PHE A 24 0.60 12.65 5.31
N PHE A 25 1.58 13.26 5.98
CA PHE A 25 2.95 13.28 5.48
C PHE A 25 3.59 11.90 5.47
N LYS A 26 3.25 11.02 6.42
CA LYS A 26 3.68 9.62 6.41
C LYS A 26 3.14 8.91 5.16
N TRP A 27 1.84 9.04 4.89
CA TRP A 27 1.20 8.44 3.73
C TRP A 27 1.82 8.95 2.42
N MET A 28 1.98 10.27 2.27
CA MET A 28 2.60 10.86 1.09
C MET A 28 4.02 10.32 0.87
N LYS A 29 4.86 10.32 1.90
CA LYS A 29 6.22 9.79 1.80
C LYS A 29 6.24 8.31 1.45
N GLN A 30 5.28 7.52 1.92
CA GLN A 30 5.23 6.08 1.71
C GLN A 30 4.68 5.67 0.34
N HIS A 31 3.71 6.39 -0.21
CA HIS A 31 2.96 5.97 -1.40
C HIS A 31 3.19 6.84 -2.63
N LEU A 32 3.59 8.10 -2.43
CA LEU A 32 3.94 9.00 -3.54
C LEU A 32 5.47 9.04 -3.76
N VAL A 33 6.17 7.96 -3.37
CA VAL A 33 7.64 7.89 -3.35
C VAL A 33 8.22 8.43 -4.65
N PHE A 34 8.90 9.57 -4.51
CA PHE A 34 9.78 10.17 -5.50
C PHE A 34 10.95 9.23 -5.77
N LYS A 35 10.75 8.17 -6.57
CA LYS A 35 11.84 7.22 -6.86
C LYS A 35 13.04 7.87 -7.56
N LYS A 36 12.85 9.03 -8.23
CA LYS A 36 13.94 9.90 -8.72
C LYS A 36 13.47 11.35 -8.68
N CYS A 37 14.13 12.20 -7.90
CA CYS A 37 14.03 13.64 -8.11
C CYS A 37 14.61 13.95 -9.49
N TYR A 38 13.78 14.38 -10.44
CA TYR A 38 14.21 14.71 -11.81
C TYR A 38 15.07 16.00 -11.89
N GLY A 39 15.34 16.64 -10.75
CA GLY A 39 16.24 17.78 -10.63
C GLY A 39 16.49 18.11 -9.16
N LYS A 40 17.69 18.60 -8.85
CA LYS A 40 18.09 19.07 -7.51
C LYS A 40 17.86 20.57 -7.28
N SER A 41 17.25 21.26 -8.26
CA SER A 41 16.95 22.69 -8.12
C SER A 41 15.81 22.90 -7.14
N SER A 42 15.83 24.00 -6.38
CA SER A 42 14.78 24.33 -5.41
C SER A 42 13.39 24.32 -6.06
N ASN A 43 13.28 24.83 -7.29
CA ASN A 43 12.02 24.84 -8.05
C ASN A 43 11.52 23.42 -8.39
N ALA A 44 12.42 22.50 -8.72
CA ALA A 44 12.05 21.10 -8.99
C ALA A 44 11.49 20.42 -7.73
N VAL A 45 12.05 20.74 -6.56
CA VAL A 45 11.56 20.23 -5.27
C VAL A 45 10.18 20.81 -4.93
N TYR A 46 9.96 22.11 -5.13
CA TYR A 46 8.65 22.72 -4.91
C TYR A 46 7.57 22.11 -5.83
N ASN A 47 7.87 21.98 -7.12
CA ASN A 47 6.96 21.37 -8.09
C ASN A 47 6.61 19.92 -7.73
N GLN A 48 7.60 19.16 -7.26
CA GLN A 48 7.41 17.79 -6.79
C GLN A 48 6.41 17.74 -5.63
N ILE A 49 6.58 18.61 -4.62
CA ILE A 49 5.66 18.70 -3.49
C ILE A 49 4.25 19.08 -3.96
N TYR A 50 4.11 20.07 -4.85
CA TYR A 50 2.81 20.47 -5.38
C TYR A 50 2.11 19.34 -6.13
N ILE A 51 2.84 18.60 -6.98
CA ILE A 51 2.28 17.46 -7.71
C ILE A 51 1.82 16.38 -6.72
N ALA A 52 2.62 16.07 -5.69
CA ALA A 52 2.23 15.10 -4.67
C ALA A 52 0.95 15.51 -3.93
N MET A 53 0.83 16.80 -3.56
CA MET A 53 -0.38 17.33 -2.92
C MET A 53 -1.60 17.25 -3.84
N ILE A 54 -1.45 17.63 -5.12
CA ILE A 54 -2.53 17.56 -6.12
C ILE A 54 -2.98 16.11 -6.30
N THR A 55 -2.05 15.18 -6.49
CA THR A 55 -2.35 13.75 -6.64
C THR A 55 -3.13 13.23 -5.44
N PHE A 56 -2.69 13.53 -4.21
CA PHE A 56 -3.41 13.14 -3.00
C PHE A 56 -4.86 13.66 -2.99
N CYS A 57 -5.05 14.96 -3.27
CA CYS A 57 -6.37 15.58 -3.30
C CYS A 57 -7.27 14.94 -4.36
N LEU A 58 -6.74 14.65 -5.55
CA LEU A 58 -7.49 14.01 -6.63
C LEU A 58 -7.88 12.57 -6.28
N THR A 59 -6.96 11.79 -5.71
CA THR A 59 -7.25 10.42 -5.25
C THR A 59 -8.33 10.41 -4.16
N LEU A 60 -8.24 11.33 -3.19
CA LEU A 60 -9.24 11.47 -2.14
C LEU A 60 -10.61 11.89 -2.70
N LEU A 61 -10.62 12.85 -3.63
CA LEU A 61 -11.83 13.30 -4.31
C LEU A 61 -12.48 12.17 -5.11
N MET A 62 -11.69 11.38 -5.84
CA MET A 62 -12.19 10.23 -6.60
C MET A 62 -12.78 9.16 -5.70
N LYS A 63 -12.07 8.80 -4.62
CA LYS A 63 -12.59 7.86 -3.62
C LYS A 63 -13.93 8.33 -3.07
N LYS A 64 -14.05 9.62 -2.73
CA LYS A 64 -15.28 10.22 -2.21
C LYS A 64 -16.40 10.23 -3.26
N LYS A 65 -16.11 10.62 -4.51
CA LYS A 65 -17.11 10.67 -5.59
C LYS A 65 -17.68 9.30 -5.94
N VAL A 66 -16.83 8.28 -5.97
CA VAL A 66 -17.23 6.91 -6.33
C VAL A 66 -17.72 6.12 -5.10
N CYS A 67 -17.70 6.73 -3.91
CA CYS A 67 -18.10 6.09 -2.64
C CYS A 67 -17.37 4.75 -2.38
N TYR A 68 -16.11 4.66 -2.81
CA TYR A 68 -15.32 3.44 -2.71
C TYR A 68 -14.90 3.17 -1.25
N GLN A 69 -15.16 1.96 -0.76
CA GLN A 69 -14.93 1.57 0.64
C GLN A 69 -13.50 1.06 0.92
N GLY A 70 -12.71 0.78 -0.11
CA GLY A 70 -11.32 0.34 0.07
C GLY A 70 -10.38 1.44 0.53
N SER A 71 -9.10 1.11 0.65
CA SER A 71 -8.06 2.03 1.10
C SER A 71 -7.77 3.13 0.08
N LEU A 72 -7.14 4.23 0.53
CA LEU A 72 -6.72 5.30 -0.38
C LEU A 72 -5.61 4.84 -1.33
N LEU A 73 -4.78 3.88 -0.88
CA LEU A 73 -3.72 3.28 -1.68
C LEU A 73 -4.29 2.48 -2.84
N GLU A 74 -5.27 1.61 -2.58
CA GLU A 74 -5.94 0.85 -3.65
C GLU A 74 -6.51 1.79 -4.70
N MET A 75 -7.17 2.87 -4.29
CA MET A 75 -7.67 3.88 -5.24
C MET A 75 -6.53 4.50 -6.08
N LEU A 76 -5.39 4.83 -5.45
CA LEU A 76 -4.22 5.35 -6.17
C LEU A 76 -3.68 4.34 -7.20
N GLU A 77 -3.59 3.07 -6.83
CA GLU A 77 -3.13 1.98 -7.70
C GLU A 77 -4.09 1.78 -8.88
N PHE A 78 -5.40 1.74 -8.62
CA PHE A 78 -6.42 1.67 -9.68
C PHE A 78 -6.32 2.87 -10.63
N ILE A 79 -6.16 4.09 -10.11
CA ILE A 79 -5.97 5.28 -10.96
C ILE A 79 -4.72 5.10 -11.83
N GLY A 80 -3.60 4.62 -11.27
CA GLY A 80 -2.36 4.40 -12.01
C GLY A 80 -2.49 3.35 -13.13
N VAL A 81 -3.16 2.23 -12.86
CA VAL A 81 -3.36 1.14 -13.83
C VAL A 81 -4.32 1.54 -14.96
N TYR A 82 -5.39 2.25 -14.62
CA TYR A 82 -6.47 2.58 -15.55
C TYR A 82 -6.44 4.01 -16.06
N TRP A 83 -5.34 4.75 -15.88
CA TRP A 83 -5.27 6.19 -16.24
C TRP A 83 -5.53 6.45 -17.72
N SER A 84 -5.10 5.55 -18.61
CA SER A 84 -5.33 5.63 -20.06
C SER A 84 -6.66 5.01 -20.52
N SER A 85 -7.41 4.41 -19.60
CA SER A 85 -8.66 3.69 -19.93
C SER A 85 -9.87 4.61 -19.89
N CYS A 86 -10.95 4.21 -20.57
CA CYS A 86 -12.24 4.89 -20.42
C CYS A 86 -12.75 4.74 -18.97
N PHE A 87 -13.42 5.80 -18.47
CA PHE A 87 -13.99 5.82 -17.13
C PHE A 87 -14.99 4.67 -16.87
N SER A 88 -15.71 4.24 -17.92
CA SER A 88 -16.63 3.10 -17.81
C SER A 88 -15.91 1.78 -17.49
N THR A 89 -14.74 1.54 -18.08
CA THR A 89 -13.89 0.37 -17.78
C THR A 89 -13.31 0.47 -16.37
N PHE A 90 -12.85 1.65 -15.97
CA PHE A 90 -12.34 1.90 -14.62
C PHE A 90 -13.37 1.53 -13.55
N ILE A 91 -14.61 2.01 -13.68
CA ILE A 91 -15.66 1.72 -12.70
C ILE A 91 -16.00 0.23 -12.64
N LYS A 92 -16.04 -0.47 -13.79
CA LYS A 92 -16.30 -1.91 -13.84
C LYS A 92 -15.24 -2.70 -13.07
N GLU A 93 -13.96 -2.37 -13.27
CA GLU A 93 -12.87 -3.08 -12.60
C GLU A 93 -12.74 -2.69 -11.13
N LEU A 94 -13.05 -1.45 -10.76
CA LEU A 94 -13.01 -0.98 -9.37
C LEU A 94 -13.97 -1.75 -8.44
N PHE A 95 -15.16 -2.10 -8.93
CA PHE A 95 -16.18 -2.84 -8.16
C PHE A 95 -16.17 -4.35 -8.43
N LYS A 96 -15.22 -4.83 -9.22
CA LYS A 96 -15.09 -6.26 -9.50
C LYS A 96 -14.64 -7.00 -8.26
N LYS A 97 -15.31 -8.11 -7.95
CA LYS A 97 -14.88 -8.98 -6.85
C LYS A 97 -13.54 -9.63 -7.20
N PRO A 98 -12.64 -9.84 -6.22
CA PRO A 98 -11.37 -10.51 -6.47
C PRO A 98 -11.64 -11.92 -7.01
N ASN A 99 -11.00 -12.26 -8.14
CA ASN A 99 -11.12 -13.58 -8.76
C ASN A 99 -10.47 -14.70 -7.92
N ARG A 100 -9.58 -14.36 -6.99
CA ARG A 100 -8.87 -15.30 -6.12
C ARG A 100 -9.20 -15.00 -4.67
N THR A 101 -9.78 -15.98 -3.99
CA THR A 101 -9.78 -16.04 -2.54
C THR A 101 -8.43 -16.60 -2.09
N SER A 102 -7.66 -15.83 -1.31
CA SER A 102 -6.56 -16.43 -0.58
C SER A 102 -7.15 -17.45 0.39
N ASP A 103 -6.53 -18.62 0.49
CA ASP A 103 -6.91 -19.67 1.45
C ASP A 103 -6.81 -19.28 2.93
N GLY A 104 -6.49 -18.00 3.19
CA GLY A 104 -6.28 -17.45 4.50
C GLY A 104 -4.99 -17.96 5.12
N ARG A 105 -4.76 -17.56 6.36
CA ARG A 105 -3.68 -18.10 7.17
C ARG A 105 -4.06 -19.53 7.55
N ARG A 106 -3.46 -20.52 6.90
CA ARG A 106 -3.58 -21.93 7.27
C ARG A 106 -2.58 -22.26 8.37
N ARG A 107 -3.01 -23.03 9.38
CA ARG A 107 -2.09 -23.64 10.33
C ARG A 107 -1.31 -24.73 9.58
N LEU A 108 0.02 -24.62 9.56
CA LEU A 108 0.86 -25.66 8.97
C LEU A 108 0.87 -26.86 9.91
N GLU A 109 0.39 -28.01 9.43
CA GLU A 109 0.56 -29.28 10.13
C GLU A 109 1.99 -29.76 9.93
N HIS A 110 2.90 -29.19 10.71
CA HIS A 110 4.35 -29.44 10.59
C HIS A 110 4.70 -30.93 10.62
N GLU A 111 4.01 -31.72 11.46
CA GLU A 111 4.25 -33.16 11.57
C GLU A 111 3.84 -33.92 10.30
N ARG A 112 2.69 -33.58 9.71
CA ARG A 112 2.23 -34.16 8.46
C ARG A 112 3.14 -33.76 7.29
N ILE A 113 3.54 -32.49 7.24
CA ILE A 113 4.48 -31.98 6.24
C ILE A 113 5.82 -32.70 6.36
N PHE A 114 6.35 -32.86 7.58
CA PHE A 114 7.59 -33.56 7.85
C PHE A 114 7.55 -35.04 7.43
N ASN A 115 6.49 -35.76 7.78
CA ASN A 115 6.33 -37.16 7.39
C ASN A 115 6.23 -37.33 5.88
N ASN A 116 5.49 -36.44 5.18
CA ASN A 116 5.44 -36.45 3.72
C ASN A 116 6.81 -36.21 3.08
N ILE A 117 7.61 -35.29 3.63
CA ILE A 117 8.98 -35.03 3.15
C ILE A 117 9.87 -36.26 3.39
N LEU A 118 9.78 -36.91 4.56
CA LEU A 118 10.52 -38.14 4.83
C LEU A 118 10.14 -39.27 3.88
N GLU A 119 8.87 -39.42 3.54
CA GLU A 119 8.42 -40.40 2.55
C GLU A 119 8.94 -40.10 1.15
N GLN A 120 8.96 -38.83 0.74
CA GLN A 120 9.54 -38.41 -0.55
C GLN A 120 11.04 -38.68 -0.63
N ILE A 121 11.78 -38.43 0.46
CA ILE A 121 13.22 -38.76 0.55
C ILE A 121 13.44 -40.27 0.43
N LYS A 122 12.63 -41.08 1.12
CA LYS A 122 12.70 -42.55 1.03
C LYS A 122 12.37 -43.09 -0.36
N ARG A 123 11.59 -42.34 -1.15
CA ARG A 123 11.24 -42.67 -2.54
C ARG A 123 12.25 -42.14 -3.57
N GLU A 124 13.32 -41.45 -3.13
CA GLU A 124 14.32 -40.79 -3.99
C GLU A 124 13.71 -39.77 -4.99
N GLU A 125 12.49 -39.28 -4.73
CA GLU A 125 11.76 -38.32 -5.57
C GLU A 125 12.18 -36.86 -5.28
N THR A 126 13.45 -36.63 -4.93
CA THR A 126 13.97 -35.33 -4.47
C THR A 126 14.71 -34.55 -5.56
N TRP A 127 14.51 -34.89 -6.84
CA TRP A 127 15.26 -34.30 -7.95
C TRP A 127 15.14 -32.76 -8.03
N TYR A 128 14.03 -32.18 -7.54
CA TYR A 128 13.82 -30.73 -7.47
C TYR A 128 14.67 -30.05 -6.38
N LEU A 129 14.99 -30.75 -5.28
CA LEU A 129 15.73 -30.21 -4.14
C LEU A 129 17.24 -30.07 -4.45
N ASN A 130 17.76 -30.88 -5.37
CA ASN A 130 19.16 -30.83 -5.79
C ASN A 130 19.45 -29.73 -6.83
N ASN A 131 18.44 -29.02 -7.34
CA ASN A 131 18.63 -27.94 -8.33
C ASN A 131 18.77 -26.54 -7.69
N ASP A 132 18.59 -26.40 -6.38
CA ASP A 132 18.79 -25.13 -5.66
C ASP A 132 20.24 -25.00 -5.12
N VAL A 133 21.23 -25.03 -6.02
CA VAL A 133 22.61 -24.61 -5.70
C VAL A 133 22.75 -23.08 -5.85
N THR A 134 21.77 -22.31 -5.35
CA THR A 134 21.81 -20.84 -5.35
C THR A 134 22.02 -20.23 -3.96
N TYR A 135 22.15 -21.05 -2.92
CA TYR A 135 22.57 -20.59 -1.59
C TYR A 135 23.97 -21.11 -1.26
N ASP A 136 24.96 -20.63 -2.00
CA ASP A 136 26.35 -20.47 -1.55
C ASP A 136 27.12 -19.68 -2.63
N LEU A 137 27.03 -18.34 -2.53
CA LEU A 137 28.03 -17.32 -2.92
C LEU A 137 27.61 -15.94 -2.41
#